data_AF-R6PR53-F1
#
_entry.id   AF-R6PR53-F1
#
_cell.length_a   1.000
_cell.length_b   1.000
_cell.length_c   1.000
_cell.angle_alpha   90.00
_cell.angle_beta   90.00
_cell.angle_gamma   90.00
#
_symmetry.space_group_name_H-M   'P 1'
#
loop_
_entity.id
_entity.type
_entity.pdbx_description
1 polymer ?
#
loop_
_entity_poly.entity_id
_entity_poly.type
_entity_poly.pdbx_seq_one_letter_code
_entity_poly.pdbx_strand_id
1 'polypeptide(L)'
;MKEELQQKVRQYFSAMSIYKDPMATNSIYAGRNLPSFVKDYLLKRYLNVSTGEIDTLGLNAFLDKVIPANGGTVKDDILAGKEVTLLARFSIYIDLVKGEKQFAIPDYGIKQREGIIPDYVYAKHPGELVDGEKWGIVKLCLLPDDDNDKKNHVRMVDFKPFKPYSSVDIEYLREARQHFTNEEWFDVLLSAMEYDPDGFTSMTQKMEFLTRLLIFIEPRLNVIELAPKGTGKSYVFGNLSKYGWLVSGGKVTRAKLFYDKQKQQNGIIKNHDFTVFDEIQTIIFQEPAEIQAALKAYLESGKTTIDNNEFTSECGLMLMGNIPLSANRLPISPNYFDSLPCNF
;
A
#
# COMPACT_ATOMS: atom_id res chain seq x y z
N MET A 1 24.79 -2.70 -5.98
CA MET A 1 25.03 -3.98 -5.22
C MET A 1 26.09 -4.82 -5.92
N LYS A 2 27.18 -5.11 -5.22
CA LYS A 2 28.31 -5.95 -5.68
C LYS A 2 27.89 -7.38 -6.05
N GLU A 3 28.54 -7.96 -7.06
CA GLU A 3 28.22 -9.29 -7.59
C GLU A 3 28.31 -10.41 -6.55
N GLU A 4 29.34 -10.40 -5.70
CA GLU A 4 29.51 -11.36 -4.61
C GLU A 4 28.31 -11.38 -3.65
N LEU A 5 27.77 -10.19 -3.33
CA LEU A 5 26.60 -10.07 -2.47
C LEU A 5 25.33 -10.56 -3.17
N GLN A 6 25.19 -10.30 -4.47
CA GLN A 6 24.09 -10.86 -5.27
C GLN A 6 24.12 -12.39 -5.27
N GLN A 7 25.30 -13.00 -5.38
CA GLN A 7 25.45 -14.46 -5.32
C GLN A 7 25.04 -15.01 -3.95
N LYS A 8 25.47 -14.38 -2.84
CA LYS A 8 25.01 -14.74 -1.48
C LYS A 8 23.49 -14.63 -1.35
N VAL A 9 22.89 -13.56 -1.84
CA VAL A 9 21.42 -13.39 -1.83
C VAL A 9 20.74 -14.51 -2.62
N ARG A 10 21.24 -14.87 -3.80
CA ARG A 10 20.69 -16.00 -4.57
C ARG A 10 20.84 -17.33 -3.84
N GLN A 11 21.93 -17.54 -3.13
CA GLN A 11 22.19 -18.77 -2.39
C GLN A 11 21.28 -18.91 -1.15
N TYR A 12 21.22 -17.89 -0.31
CA TYR A 12 20.55 -17.95 1.00
C TYR A 12 19.12 -17.39 0.99
N PHE A 13 18.73 -16.66 -0.05
CA PHE A 13 17.39 -16.08 -0.21
C PHE A 13 16.71 -16.48 -1.53
N SER A 14 17.09 -17.60 -2.16
CA SER A 14 16.58 -18.04 -3.48
C SER A 14 15.05 -17.94 -3.63
N ALA A 15 14.29 -18.37 -2.62
CA ALA A 15 12.82 -18.36 -2.64
C ALA A 15 12.19 -16.96 -2.46
N MET A 16 12.99 -15.97 -2.06
CA MET A 16 12.55 -14.59 -1.76
C MET A 16 13.20 -13.54 -2.67
N SER A 17 14.30 -13.88 -3.33
CA SER A 17 15.01 -13.00 -4.26
C SER A 17 14.33 -12.97 -5.62
N ILE A 18 14.25 -11.78 -6.22
CA ILE A 18 13.76 -11.57 -7.58
C ILE A 18 14.85 -10.81 -8.32
N TYR A 19 15.23 -11.30 -9.51
CA TYR A 19 16.09 -10.53 -10.39
C TYR A 19 15.24 -9.47 -11.11
N LYS A 20 15.54 -8.19 -10.87
CA LYS A 20 14.91 -7.06 -11.54
C LYS A 20 15.94 -6.37 -12.41
N ASP A 21 15.80 -6.50 -13.72
CA ASP A 21 16.50 -5.62 -14.66
C ASP A 21 15.67 -4.34 -14.83
N PRO A 22 16.18 -3.15 -14.47
CA PRO A 22 15.38 -1.92 -14.50
C PRO A 22 14.83 -1.55 -15.89
N MET A 23 15.49 -1.95 -16.98
CA MET A 23 15.02 -1.63 -18.33
C MET A 23 13.97 -2.64 -18.79
N ALA A 24 14.31 -3.93 -18.75
CA ALA A 24 13.43 -5.00 -19.20
C ALA A 24 12.18 -5.10 -18.31
N THR A 25 12.35 -5.04 -17.00
CA THR A 25 11.24 -5.22 -16.04
C THR A 25 10.22 -4.08 -16.09
N ASN A 26 10.68 -2.83 -16.20
CA ASN A 26 9.78 -1.68 -16.27
C ASN A 26 8.98 -1.63 -17.58
N SER A 27 9.56 -2.10 -18.69
CA SER A 27 8.86 -2.12 -19.98
C SER A 27 7.64 -3.06 -19.99
N ILE A 28 7.65 -4.14 -19.20
CA ILE A 28 6.52 -5.08 -19.08
C ILE A 28 5.27 -4.39 -18.49
N TYR A 29 5.47 -3.40 -17.62
CA TYR A 29 4.39 -2.67 -16.96
C TYR A 29 4.10 -1.31 -17.60
N ALA A 30 4.70 -1.01 -18.76
CA ALA A 30 4.47 0.25 -19.45
C ALA A 30 2.97 0.43 -19.75
N GLY A 31 2.44 1.61 -19.40
CA GLY A 31 1.01 1.92 -19.55
C GLY A 31 0.09 1.34 -18.46
N ARG A 32 0.61 0.57 -17.49
CA ARG A 32 -0.16 -0.01 -16.38
C ARG A 32 0.27 0.62 -15.05
N ASN A 33 -0.65 1.30 -14.37
CA ASN A 33 -0.37 1.91 -13.07
C ASN A 33 -0.56 0.89 -11.94
N LEU A 34 0.49 0.13 -11.63
CA LEU A 34 0.51 -0.83 -10.52
C LEU A 34 1.50 -0.41 -9.43
N PRO A 35 1.17 -0.58 -8.13
CA PRO A 35 2.13 -0.42 -7.04
C PRO A 35 3.32 -1.39 -7.17
N SER A 36 4.52 -1.01 -6.70
CA SER A 36 5.71 -1.87 -6.86
C SER A 36 5.57 -3.23 -6.17
N PHE A 37 4.97 -3.29 -4.97
CA PHE A 37 4.72 -4.58 -4.31
C PHE A 37 3.86 -5.54 -5.16
N VAL A 38 2.94 -5.02 -5.98
CA VAL A 38 2.13 -5.81 -6.92
C VAL A 38 2.97 -6.32 -8.08
N LYS A 39 3.82 -5.45 -8.64
CA LYS A 39 4.77 -5.83 -9.70
C LYS A 39 5.67 -6.97 -9.22
N ASP A 40 6.25 -6.84 -8.03
CA ASP A 40 7.16 -7.84 -7.46
C ASP A 40 6.51 -9.20 -7.29
N TYR A 41 5.29 -9.24 -6.77
CA TYR A 41 4.52 -10.48 -6.68
C TYR A 41 4.29 -11.12 -8.05
N LEU A 42 3.96 -10.32 -9.05
CA LEU A 42 3.73 -10.83 -10.41
C LEU A 42 5.03 -11.33 -11.03
N LEU A 43 6.14 -10.60 -10.90
CA LEU A 43 7.45 -11.08 -11.37
C LEU A 43 7.80 -12.41 -10.72
N LYS A 44 7.68 -12.51 -9.40
CA LYS A 44 7.94 -13.75 -8.65
C LYS A 44 7.10 -14.92 -9.14
N ARG A 45 5.83 -14.68 -9.47
CA ARG A 45 4.91 -15.73 -9.95
C ARG A 45 5.30 -16.29 -11.32
N TYR A 46 5.90 -15.48 -12.19
CA TYR A 46 6.32 -15.86 -13.54
C TYR A 46 7.85 -16.04 -13.66
N LEU A 47 8.57 -16.00 -12.54
CA LEU A 47 10.00 -16.25 -12.48
C LEU A 47 10.27 -17.75 -12.47
N ASN A 48 11.10 -18.21 -13.40
CA ASN A 48 11.70 -19.52 -13.32
C ASN A 48 12.86 -19.48 -12.30
N VAL A 49 12.68 -20.12 -11.16
CA VAL A 49 13.67 -20.10 -10.07
C VAL A 49 15.00 -20.77 -10.46
N SER A 50 14.98 -21.72 -11.40
CA SER A 50 16.19 -22.43 -11.84
C SER A 50 17.00 -21.65 -12.86
N THR A 51 16.36 -20.91 -13.77
CA THR A 51 17.05 -20.15 -14.83
C THR A 51 17.16 -18.66 -14.52
N GLY A 52 16.34 -18.13 -13.60
CA GLY A 52 16.21 -16.70 -13.33
C GLY A 52 15.44 -15.93 -14.41
N GLU A 53 14.93 -16.62 -15.43
CA GLU A 53 14.18 -15.99 -16.53
C GLU A 53 12.72 -15.75 -16.15
N ILE A 54 12.15 -14.65 -16.66
CA ILE A 54 10.76 -14.27 -16.43
C ILE A 54 9.95 -14.59 -17.68
N ASP A 55 8.85 -15.33 -17.52
CA ASP A 55 7.88 -15.56 -18.60
C ASP A 55 7.08 -14.26 -18.87
N THR A 56 7.66 -13.41 -19.71
CA THR A 56 7.09 -12.10 -20.06
C THR A 56 5.82 -12.22 -20.90
N LEU A 57 5.70 -13.28 -21.71
CA LEU A 57 4.51 -13.52 -22.54
C LEU A 57 3.33 -13.94 -21.66
N GLY A 58 3.52 -14.92 -20.77
CA GLY A 58 2.50 -15.37 -19.83
C GLY A 58 2.09 -14.25 -18.87
N LEU A 59 3.05 -13.46 -18.38
CA LEU A 59 2.77 -12.30 -17.54
C LEU A 59 1.95 -11.24 -18.27
N ASN A 60 2.29 -10.89 -19.52
CA ASN A 60 1.51 -9.92 -20.29
C ASN A 60 0.09 -10.41 -20.58
N ALA A 61 -0.08 -11.66 -21.01
CA ALA A 61 -1.39 -12.25 -21.24
C ALA A 61 -2.25 -12.27 -19.97
N PHE A 62 -1.63 -12.53 -18.81
CA PHE A 62 -2.31 -12.45 -17.53
C PHE A 62 -2.71 -11.02 -17.16
N LEU A 63 -1.81 -10.06 -17.35
CA LEU A 63 -2.07 -8.65 -17.08
C LEU A 63 -3.20 -8.10 -17.96
N ASP A 64 -3.22 -8.41 -19.26
CA ASP A 64 -4.30 -8.02 -20.18
C ASP A 64 -5.66 -8.61 -19.78
N LYS A 65 -5.65 -9.78 -19.14
CA LYS A 65 -6.87 -10.43 -18.62
C LYS A 65 -7.41 -9.76 -17.36
N VAL A 66 -6.53 -9.29 -16.47
CA VAL A 66 -6.93 -8.80 -15.13
C VAL A 66 -6.88 -7.29 -14.97
N ILE A 67 -6.28 -6.58 -15.93
CA ILE A 67 -6.22 -5.13 -15.99
C ILE A 67 -6.86 -4.71 -17.31
N PRO A 68 -8.12 -4.25 -17.28
CA PRO A 68 -8.79 -3.76 -18.47
C PRO A 68 -8.00 -2.63 -19.13
N ALA A 69 -7.87 -2.67 -20.46
CA ALA A 69 -7.21 -1.62 -21.23
C ALA A 69 -7.90 -0.26 -21.07
N ASN A 70 -9.21 -0.26 -20.84
CA ASN A 70 -9.98 0.93 -20.50
C ASN A 70 -10.85 0.65 -19.26
N GLY A 71 -10.48 1.21 -18.11
CA GLY A 71 -11.22 1.01 -16.86
C GLY A 71 -12.69 1.43 -16.92
N GLY A 72 -13.05 2.34 -17.83
CA GLY A 72 -14.43 2.78 -18.03
C GLY A 72 -15.36 1.70 -18.61
N THR A 73 -14.84 0.71 -19.34
CA THR A 73 -15.67 -0.33 -19.98
C THR A 73 -16.06 -1.43 -19.03
N VAL A 74 -15.47 -1.50 -17.82
CA VAL A 74 -15.75 -2.57 -16.85
C VAL A 74 -17.23 -2.65 -16.52
N LYS A 75 -17.90 -1.49 -16.33
CA LYS A 75 -19.34 -1.47 -16.08
C LYS A 75 -20.15 -1.94 -17.29
N ASP A 76 -19.76 -1.52 -18.49
CA ASP A 76 -20.43 -1.93 -19.72
C ASP A 76 -20.31 -3.44 -19.96
N ASP A 77 -19.13 -4.01 -19.71
CA ASP A 77 -18.87 -5.43 -19.84
C ASP A 77 -19.68 -6.26 -18.82
N ILE A 78 -19.71 -5.82 -17.56
CA ILE A 78 -20.53 -6.45 -16.52
C ILE A 78 -22.02 -6.35 -16.87
N LEU A 79 -22.48 -5.19 -17.36
CA LEU A 79 -23.87 -4.95 -17.76
C LEU A 79 -24.28 -5.77 -19.00
N ALA A 80 -23.34 -6.04 -19.90
CA ALA A 80 -23.49 -6.96 -21.02
C ALA A 80 -23.49 -8.45 -20.60
N GLY A 81 -23.39 -8.75 -19.29
CA GLY A 81 -23.39 -10.12 -18.76
C GLY A 81 -22.06 -10.85 -18.88
N LYS A 82 -20.97 -10.15 -19.21
CA LYS A 82 -19.64 -10.77 -19.25
C LYS A 82 -19.10 -10.98 -17.85
N GLU A 83 -18.38 -12.08 -17.65
CA GLU A 83 -17.55 -12.26 -16.47
C GLU A 83 -16.27 -11.43 -16.62
N VAL A 84 -16.00 -10.58 -15.64
CA VAL A 84 -14.82 -9.71 -15.62
C VAL A 84 -13.90 -10.13 -14.49
N THR A 85 -12.60 -10.24 -14.77
CA THR A 85 -11.58 -10.49 -13.74
C THR A 85 -10.77 -9.21 -13.54
N LEU A 86 -10.63 -8.75 -12.31
CA LEU A 86 -9.94 -7.49 -12.00
C LEU A 86 -8.88 -7.73 -10.93
N LEU A 87 -7.66 -7.28 -11.18
CA LEU A 87 -6.67 -7.06 -10.12
C LEU A 87 -6.92 -5.66 -9.56
N ALA A 88 -7.52 -5.59 -8.38
CA ALA A 88 -8.04 -4.34 -7.85
C ALA A 88 -7.87 -4.22 -6.34
N ARG A 89 -7.89 -2.95 -5.92
CA ARG A 89 -8.15 -2.55 -4.55
C ARG A 89 -9.64 -2.34 -4.37
N PHE A 90 -10.22 -2.90 -3.32
CA PHE A 90 -11.64 -2.82 -3.04
C PHE A 90 -11.91 -2.72 -1.55
N SER A 91 -13.09 -2.21 -1.19
CA SER A 91 -13.51 -2.06 0.20
C SER A 91 -14.67 -2.98 0.49
N ILE A 92 -14.63 -3.65 1.64
CA ILE A 92 -15.68 -4.55 2.12
C ILE A 92 -16.48 -3.86 3.22
N TYR A 93 -17.79 -4.09 3.21
CA TYR A 93 -18.75 -3.57 4.18
C TYR A 93 -19.70 -4.70 4.61
N ILE A 94 -19.82 -4.94 5.91
CA ILE A 94 -20.73 -5.94 6.48
C ILE A 94 -21.90 -5.23 7.14
N ASP A 95 -23.10 -5.38 6.56
CA ASP A 95 -24.34 -4.86 7.12
C ASP A 95 -25.02 -5.94 7.96
N LEU A 96 -24.90 -5.82 9.29
CA LEU A 96 -25.48 -6.77 10.24
C LEU A 96 -27.01 -6.68 10.32
N VAL A 97 -27.61 -5.55 9.93
CA VAL A 97 -29.07 -5.37 9.97
C VAL A 97 -29.72 -6.11 8.81
N LYS A 98 -29.11 -6.05 7.62
CA LYS A 98 -29.57 -6.76 6.43
C LYS A 98 -29.02 -8.19 6.31
N GLY A 99 -27.95 -8.49 7.03
CA GLY A 99 -27.19 -9.74 6.86
C GLY A 99 -26.42 -9.80 5.54
N GLU A 100 -26.16 -8.65 4.92
CA GLU A 100 -25.53 -8.55 3.60
C GLU A 100 -24.04 -8.22 3.73
N LYS A 101 -23.24 -8.82 2.84
CA LYS A 101 -21.81 -8.52 2.69
C LYS A 101 -21.64 -7.81 1.36
N GLN A 102 -21.21 -6.56 1.41
CA GLN A 102 -21.12 -5.68 0.25
C GLN A 102 -19.67 -5.34 -0.07
N PHE A 103 -19.41 -4.95 -1.31
CA PHE A 103 -18.09 -4.44 -1.71
C PHE A 103 -18.20 -3.25 -2.66
N ALA A 104 -17.15 -2.43 -2.69
CA ALA A 104 -16.99 -1.34 -3.64
C ALA A 104 -15.61 -1.42 -4.31
N ILE A 105 -15.56 -1.09 -5.60
CA ILE A 105 -14.31 -0.94 -6.36
C ILE A 105 -14.29 0.46 -6.99
N PRO A 106 -13.85 1.48 -6.22
CA PRO A 106 -13.90 2.87 -6.67
C PRO A 106 -13.18 3.12 -8.00
N ASP A 107 -12.04 2.45 -8.21
CA ASP A 107 -11.19 2.61 -9.40
C ASP A 107 -11.91 2.21 -10.70
N TYR A 108 -12.92 1.32 -10.61
CA TYR A 108 -13.78 0.91 -11.72
C TYR A 108 -15.23 1.39 -11.55
N GLY A 109 -15.46 2.31 -10.61
CA GLY A 109 -16.74 2.95 -10.34
C GLY A 109 -17.80 2.06 -9.68
N ILE A 110 -17.50 0.81 -9.31
CA ILE A 110 -18.45 -0.09 -8.64
C ILE A 110 -18.72 0.44 -7.23
N LYS A 111 -19.97 0.80 -6.95
CA LYS A 111 -20.37 1.40 -5.67
C LYS A 111 -20.71 0.31 -4.65
N GLN A 112 -20.63 0.63 -3.36
CA GLN A 112 -20.97 -0.27 -2.26
C GLN A 112 -22.33 -0.97 -2.45
N ARG A 113 -23.36 -0.22 -2.83
CA ARG A 113 -24.72 -0.76 -3.02
C ARG A 113 -24.89 -1.61 -4.28
N GLU A 114 -23.90 -1.61 -5.18
CA GLU A 114 -23.92 -2.40 -6.41
C GLU A 114 -23.27 -3.77 -6.21
N GLY A 115 -22.36 -3.92 -5.24
CA GLY A 115 -21.54 -5.12 -5.05
C GLY A 115 -22.01 -6.00 -3.91
N ILE A 116 -22.18 -7.30 -4.15
CA ILE A 116 -22.50 -8.32 -3.14
C ILE A 116 -21.43 -9.41 -3.12
N ILE A 117 -21.02 -9.81 -1.91
CA ILE A 117 -20.17 -10.98 -1.66
C ILE A 117 -21.07 -12.14 -1.25
N PRO A 118 -21.23 -13.17 -2.10
CA PRO A 118 -22.01 -14.36 -1.74
C PRO A 118 -21.38 -15.16 -0.60
N ASP A 119 -22.23 -15.87 0.16
CA ASP A 119 -21.78 -16.67 1.31
C ASP A 119 -20.76 -17.75 0.94
N TYR A 120 -20.88 -18.35 -0.24
CA TYR A 120 -19.93 -19.38 -0.68
C TYR A 120 -18.53 -18.80 -0.95
N VAL A 121 -18.41 -17.54 -1.36
CA VAL A 121 -17.10 -16.88 -1.49
C VAL A 121 -16.58 -16.51 -0.12
N TYR A 122 -17.42 -15.92 0.72
CA TYR A 122 -17.04 -15.55 2.09
C TYR A 122 -16.54 -16.76 2.89
N ALA A 123 -17.24 -17.90 2.83
CA ALA A 123 -16.88 -19.12 3.54
C ALA A 123 -15.55 -19.74 3.08
N LYS A 124 -15.14 -19.53 1.83
CA LYS A 124 -13.83 -19.98 1.30
C LYS A 124 -12.66 -19.14 1.80
N HIS A 125 -12.91 -17.93 2.31
CA HIS A 125 -11.87 -16.97 2.69
C HIS A 125 -12.08 -16.43 4.13
N PRO A 126 -12.09 -17.31 5.14
CA PRO A 126 -12.30 -16.90 6.52
C PRO A 126 -11.20 -15.94 6.98
N GLY A 127 -11.58 -14.81 7.57
CA GLY A 127 -10.66 -13.78 8.07
C GLY A 127 -10.11 -12.81 6.99
N GLU A 128 -10.27 -13.13 5.70
CA GLU A 128 -9.79 -12.27 4.62
C GLU A 128 -10.80 -11.20 4.22
N LEU A 129 -12.05 -11.62 4.01
CA LEU A 129 -13.13 -10.78 3.50
C LEU A 129 -13.87 -10.03 4.62
N VAL A 130 -13.11 -9.49 5.58
CA VAL A 130 -13.62 -8.64 6.68
C VAL A 130 -13.67 -7.18 6.28
N ASP A 131 -14.39 -6.36 7.04
CA ASP A 131 -14.50 -4.91 6.82
C ASP A 131 -13.15 -4.23 6.57
N GLY A 132 -13.17 -3.25 5.67
CA GLY A 132 -12.00 -2.45 5.31
C GLY A 132 -11.47 -2.71 3.91
N GLU A 133 -10.28 -2.18 3.63
CA GLU A 133 -9.67 -2.25 2.31
C GLU A 133 -8.93 -3.58 2.10
N LYS A 134 -9.09 -4.15 0.90
CA LYS A 134 -8.47 -5.40 0.47
C LYS A 134 -7.84 -5.24 -0.90
N TRP A 135 -6.82 -6.05 -1.15
CA TRP A 135 -6.16 -6.20 -2.43
C TRP A 135 -6.27 -7.65 -2.89
N GLY A 136 -6.59 -7.85 -4.16
CA GLY A 136 -6.60 -9.18 -4.76
C GLY A 136 -7.13 -9.20 -6.18
N ILE A 137 -7.26 -10.41 -6.69
CA ILE A 137 -7.91 -10.67 -7.97
C ILE A 137 -9.36 -11.04 -7.66
N VAL A 138 -10.30 -10.26 -8.17
CA VAL A 138 -11.74 -10.50 -8.01
C VAL A 138 -12.33 -10.89 -9.36
N LYS A 139 -13.14 -11.93 -9.38
CA LYS A 139 -13.95 -12.30 -10.53
C LYS A 139 -15.39 -11.84 -10.28
N LEU A 140 -15.94 -11.07 -11.20
CA LEU A 140 -17.22 -10.38 -11.06
C LEU A 140 -18.17 -10.78 -12.20
N CYS A 141 -19.45 -10.86 -11.89
CA CYS A 141 -20.52 -10.97 -12.87
C CYS A 141 -21.76 -10.24 -12.38
N LEU A 142 -22.61 -9.81 -13.30
CA LEU A 142 -23.94 -9.30 -12.96
C LEU A 142 -24.90 -10.47 -12.79
N LEU A 143 -25.54 -10.60 -11.63
CA LEU A 143 -26.56 -11.61 -11.39
C LEU A 143 -27.84 -10.97 -10.87
N PRO A 144 -29.01 -11.50 -11.26
CA PRO A 144 -30.28 -11.09 -10.68
C PRO A 144 -30.34 -11.50 -9.21
N ASP A 145 -31.08 -10.74 -8.42
CA ASP A 145 -31.41 -11.16 -7.06
C ASP A 145 -32.44 -12.29 -7.07
N ASP A 146 -32.39 -13.12 -6.03
CA ASP A 146 -33.25 -14.31 -5.91
C ASP A 146 -34.72 -13.95 -5.58
N ASP A 147 -34.96 -12.72 -5.12
CA ASP A 147 -36.30 -12.18 -4.87
C ASP A 147 -36.91 -11.51 -6.12
N ASN A 148 -38.24 -11.57 -6.25
CA ASN A 148 -39.07 -11.04 -7.35
C ASN A 148 -38.87 -9.55 -7.73
N ASP A 149 -37.95 -8.84 -7.09
CA ASP A 149 -37.53 -7.49 -7.44
C ASP A 149 -36.46 -7.57 -8.54
N LYS A 150 -36.70 -6.92 -9.68
CA LYS A 150 -35.83 -6.88 -10.88
C LYS A 150 -34.50 -6.12 -10.66
N LYS A 151 -33.82 -6.35 -9.54
CA LYS A 151 -32.55 -5.73 -9.20
C LYS A 151 -31.44 -6.71 -9.56
N ASN A 152 -30.39 -6.14 -10.14
CA ASN A 152 -29.18 -6.87 -10.48
C ASN A 152 -28.07 -6.32 -9.62
N HIS A 153 -27.30 -7.21 -9.00
CA HIS A 153 -26.10 -6.86 -8.27
C HIS A 153 -24.87 -7.45 -8.94
N VAL A 154 -23.75 -6.73 -8.84
CA VAL A 154 -22.43 -7.25 -9.20
C VAL A 154 -22.04 -8.23 -8.11
N ARG A 155 -22.06 -9.53 -8.42
CA ARG A 155 -21.66 -10.58 -7.48
C ARG A 155 -20.17 -10.91 -7.65
N MET A 156 -19.48 -11.04 -6.52
CA MET A 156 -18.14 -11.62 -6.48
C MET A 156 -18.26 -13.14 -6.66
N VAL A 157 -17.76 -13.66 -7.77
CA VAL A 157 -17.79 -15.09 -8.12
C VAL A 157 -16.61 -15.83 -7.51
N ASP A 158 -15.45 -15.18 -7.51
CA ASP A 158 -14.22 -15.75 -6.98
C ASP A 158 -13.29 -14.65 -6.48
N PHE A 159 -12.46 -14.98 -5.51
CA PHE A 159 -11.50 -14.06 -4.91
C PHE A 159 -10.17 -14.78 -4.67
N LYS A 160 -9.10 -14.16 -5.15
CA LYS A 160 -7.74 -14.57 -4.80
C LYS A 160 -7.07 -13.41 -4.04
N PRO A 161 -6.84 -13.55 -2.72
CA PRO A 161 -6.20 -12.50 -1.95
C PRO A 161 -4.78 -12.24 -2.46
N PHE A 162 -4.38 -10.96 -2.44
CA PHE A 162 -3.01 -10.59 -2.71
C PHE A 162 -2.14 -10.92 -1.49
N LYS A 163 -1.63 -12.14 -1.47
CA LYS A 163 -0.73 -12.67 -0.43
C LYS A 163 0.52 -13.28 -1.09
N PRO A 164 1.59 -12.49 -1.28
CA PRO A 164 2.83 -13.00 -1.86
C PRO A 164 3.52 -14.05 -1.00
N TYR A 165 3.24 -14.06 0.30
CA TYR A 165 3.76 -15.01 1.26
C TYR A 165 2.58 -15.64 2.03
N SER A 166 2.53 -16.97 2.07
CA SER A 166 1.56 -17.72 2.87
C SER A 166 1.91 -17.69 4.37
N SER A 167 3.20 -17.63 4.67
CA SER A 167 3.77 -17.47 6.01
C SER A 167 5.16 -16.84 5.90
N VAL A 168 5.56 -16.08 6.91
CA VAL A 168 6.95 -15.61 7.06
C VAL A 168 7.66 -16.60 7.97
N ASP A 169 8.70 -17.26 7.46
CA ASP A 169 9.55 -18.14 8.25
C ASP A 169 10.68 -17.31 8.87
N ILE A 170 10.49 -16.93 10.13
CA ILE A 170 11.45 -16.12 10.88
C ILE A 170 12.75 -16.90 11.13
N GLU A 171 12.69 -18.22 11.30
CA GLU A 171 13.89 -18.99 11.60
C GLU A 171 14.77 -19.10 10.36
N TYR A 172 14.17 -19.34 9.19
CA TYR A 172 14.87 -19.24 7.91
C TYR A 172 15.57 -17.89 7.72
N LEU A 173 14.89 -16.77 8.01
CA LEU A 173 15.50 -15.44 7.90
C LEU A 173 16.68 -15.27 8.87
N ARG A 174 16.58 -15.81 10.08
CA ARG A 174 17.65 -15.78 11.08
C ARG A 174 18.85 -16.62 10.67
N GLU A 175 18.62 -17.82 10.14
CA GLU A 175 19.69 -18.70 9.63
C GLU A 175 20.40 -18.07 8.43
N ALA A 176 19.64 -17.62 7.42
CA ALA A 176 20.19 -16.96 6.24
C ALA A 176 21.03 -15.73 6.62
N ARG A 177 20.56 -14.91 7.58
CA ARG A 177 21.26 -13.74 8.09
C ARG A 177 22.67 -14.03 8.64
N GLN A 178 22.93 -15.23 9.16
CA GLN A 178 24.24 -15.60 9.73
C GLN A 178 25.36 -15.64 8.68
N HIS A 179 25.01 -15.76 7.40
CA HIS A 179 25.98 -15.81 6.30
C HIS A 179 26.41 -14.42 5.77
N PHE A 180 25.91 -13.35 6.39
CA PHE A 180 26.19 -11.97 6.01
C PHE A 180 26.88 -11.22 7.16
N THR A 181 27.88 -10.43 6.81
CA THR A 181 28.42 -9.41 7.73
C THR A 181 27.40 -8.30 7.97
N ASN A 182 27.63 -7.44 8.96
CA ASN A 182 26.74 -6.31 9.21
C ASN A 182 26.71 -5.33 8.02
N GLU A 183 27.86 -5.07 7.38
CA GLU A 183 27.94 -4.17 6.24
C GLU A 183 27.18 -4.72 5.03
N GLU A 184 27.39 -6.00 4.73
CA GLU A 184 26.64 -6.69 3.67
C GLU A 184 25.13 -6.69 3.95
N TRP A 185 24.73 -6.84 5.21
CA TRP A 185 23.33 -6.82 5.58
C TRP A 185 22.67 -5.45 5.34
N PHE A 186 23.38 -4.36 5.63
CA PHE A 186 22.89 -3.02 5.31
C PHE A 186 22.68 -2.86 3.81
N ASP A 187 23.61 -3.37 3.00
CA ASP A 187 23.52 -3.32 1.54
C ASP A 187 22.36 -4.17 1.00
N VAL A 188 22.09 -5.33 1.60
CA VAL A 188 20.93 -6.17 1.29
C VAL A 188 19.62 -5.41 1.59
N LEU A 189 19.50 -4.82 2.79
CA LEU A 189 18.29 -4.09 3.19
C LEU A 189 18.05 -2.85 2.32
N LEU A 190 19.10 -2.07 2.05
CA LEU A 190 19.00 -0.90 1.15
C LEU A 190 18.58 -1.30 -0.26
N SER A 191 19.14 -2.40 -0.77
CA SER A 191 18.75 -2.92 -2.09
C SER A 191 17.32 -3.44 -2.12
N ALA A 192 16.83 -4.03 -1.02
CA ALA A 192 15.44 -4.43 -0.88
C ALA A 192 14.48 -3.23 -0.81
N MET A 193 14.97 -2.07 -0.34
CA MET A 193 14.29 -0.77 -0.44
C MET A 193 14.44 -0.10 -1.82
N GLU A 194 15.11 -0.77 -2.77
CA GLU A 194 15.43 -0.29 -4.11
C GLU A 194 16.42 0.88 -4.17
N TYR A 195 17.24 1.06 -3.13
CA TYR A 195 18.41 1.94 -3.17
C TYR A 195 19.64 1.19 -3.67
N ASP A 196 20.51 1.88 -4.41
CA ASP A 196 21.84 1.36 -4.70
C ASP A 196 22.78 1.61 -3.51
N PRO A 197 23.25 0.57 -2.79
CA PRO A 197 24.08 0.74 -1.61
C PRO A 197 25.44 1.38 -1.92
N ASP A 198 25.90 1.25 -3.16
CA ASP A 198 27.18 1.82 -3.62
C ASP A 198 27.08 3.36 -3.82
N GLY A 199 25.86 3.91 -3.84
CA GLY A 199 25.61 5.36 -3.93
C GLY A 199 25.76 6.13 -2.60
N PHE A 200 25.95 5.43 -1.48
CA PHE A 200 26.09 6.03 -0.15
C PHE A 200 27.57 6.23 0.21
N THR A 201 27.90 7.38 0.79
CA THR A 201 29.28 7.76 1.10
C THR A 201 29.79 7.19 2.42
N SER A 202 28.90 6.80 3.33
CA SER A 202 29.26 6.33 4.66
C SER A 202 28.21 5.36 5.23
N MET A 203 28.64 4.57 6.22
CA MET A 203 27.73 3.69 6.96
C MET A 203 26.65 4.47 7.72
N THR A 204 26.98 5.66 8.23
CA THR A 204 26.01 6.55 8.90
C THR A 204 24.86 6.90 7.94
N GLN A 205 25.18 7.28 6.70
CA GLN A 205 24.16 7.62 5.70
C GLN A 205 23.28 6.41 5.34
N LYS A 206 23.89 5.21 5.26
CA LYS A 206 23.15 3.95 5.07
C LYS A 206 22.17 3.71 6.22
N MET A 207 22.64 3.89 7.46
CA MET A 207 21.83 3.73 8.67
C MET A 207 20.65 4.71 8.70
N GLU A 208 20.88 5.99 8.39
CA GLU A 208 19.84 7.01 8.32
C GLU A 208 18.72 6.60 7.36
N PHE A 209 19.04 6.07 6.18
CA PHE A 209 18.04 5.61 5.23
C PHE A 209 17.28 4.37 5.72
N LEU A 210 17.96 3.42 6.37
CA LEU A 210 17.30 2.25 6.96
C LEU A 210 16.35 2.63 8.10
N THR A 211 16.53 3.77 8.78
CA THR A 211 15.56 4.22 9.80
C THR A 211 14.17 4.46 9.25
N ARG A 212 14.02 4.66 7.93
CA ARG A 212 12.70 4.72 7.27
C ARG A 212 11.91 3.43 7.43
N LEU A 213 12.56 2.28 7.67
CA LEU A 213 11.89 1.02 7.92
C LEU A 213 11.23 0.94 9.29
N LEU A 214 11.59 1.82 10.24
CA LEU A 214 11.08 1.76 11.61
C LEU A 214 9.54 1.89 11.68
N ILE A 215 8.95 2.73 10.83
CA ILE A 215 7.49 2.92 10.82
C ILE A 215 6.72 1.68 10.37
N PHE A 216 7.37 0.74 9.68
CA PHE A 216 6.75 -0.51 9.24
C PHE A 216 6.74 -1.59 10.32
N ILE A 217 7.53 -1.41 11.39
CA ILE A 217 7.74 -2.42 12.43
C ILE A 217 7.29 -1.97 13.81
N GLU A 218 7.32 -0.68 14.11
CA GLU A 218 7.00 -0.12 15.42
C GLU A 218 5.60 0.51 15.40
N PRO A 219 4.62 -0.07 16.11
CA PRO A 219 3.29 0.50 16.25
C PRO A 219 3.33 1.90 16.88
N ARG A 220 2.47 2.80 16.40
CA ARG A 220 2.34 4.20 16.88
C ARG A 220 3.63 5.03 16.82
N LEU A 221 4.62 4.63 16.02
CA LEU A 221 5.79 5.47 15.81
C LEU A 221 5.40 6.73 15.03
N ASN A 222 5.76 7.89 15.58
CA ASN A 222 5.53 9.20 14.98
C ASN A 222 6.84 9.77 14.46
N VAL A 223 6.93 10.04 13.16
CA VAL A 223 8.18 10.42 12.49
C VAL A 223 7.98 11.68 11.66
N ILE A 224 9.00 12.53 11.60
CA ILE A 224 9.06 13.65 10.67
C ILE A 224 10.31 13.47 9.81
N GLU A 225 10.12 13.44 8.50
CA GLU A 225 11.22 13.40 7.53
C GLU A 225 11.22 14.67 6.68
N LEU A 226 12.26 15.47 6.84
CA LEU A 226 12.50 16.67 6.03
C LEU A 226 13.73 16.44 5.18
N ALA A 227 13.58 16.42 3.86
CA ALA A 227 14.71 16.23 2.96
C ALA A 227 14.51 17.00 1.65
N PRO A 228 15.58 17.26 0.88
CA PRO A 228 15.46 17.81 -0.47
C PRO A 228 14.56 16.97 -1.39
N LYS A 229 14.11 17.57 -2.49
CA LYS A 229 13.37 16.88 -3.55
C LYS A 229 14.24 15.78 -4.19
N GLY A 230 13.60 14.70 -4.65
CA GLY A 230 14.28 13.63 -5.38
C GLY A 230 15.04 12.61 -4.51
N THR A 231 14.76 12.56 -3.20
CA THR A 231 15.40 11.63 -2.25
C THR A 231 14.69 10.27 -2.10
N GLY A 232 13.61 10.04 -2.86
CA GLY A 232 12.86 8.78 -2.85
C GLY A 232 11.92 8.59 -1.64
N LYS A 233 11.61 9.66 -0.88
CA LYS A 233 10.77 9.59 0.33
C LYS A 233 9.42 8.91 0.07
N SER A 234 8.61 9.51 -0.80
CA SER A 234 7.27 9.00 -1.16
C SER A 234 7.31 7.60 -1.77
N TYR A 235 8.43 7.26 -2.44
CA TYR A 235 8.59 5.96 -3.06
C TYR A 235 8.59 4.84 -2.00
N VAL A 236 9.42 4.96 -0.96
CA VAL A 236 9.55 3.95 0.11
C VAL A 236 8.20 3.71 0.79
N PHE A 237 7.54 4.77 1.25
CA PHE A 237 6.31 4.64 2.04
C PHE A 237 5.07 4.28 1.21
N GLY A 238 5.05 4.62 -0.08
CA GLY A 238 3.95 4.28 -0.98
C GLY A 238 4.06 2.90 -1.63
N ASN A 239 5.25 2.31 -1.70
CA ASN A 239 5.48 1.12 -2.53
C ASN A 239 5.94 -0.14 -1.78
N LEU A 240 6.45 -0.03 -0.55
CA LEU A 240 6.92 -1.20 0.19
C LEU A 240 5.80 -2.02 0.84
N SER A 241 4.70 -1.37 1.24
CA SER A 241 3.61 -2.04 1.95
C SER A 241 2.24 -1.59 1.45
N LYS A 242 1.32 -2.56 1.35
CA LYS A 242 -0.10 -2.30 1.06
C LYS A 242 -0.90 -1.85 2.29
N TYR A 243 -0.30 -1.91 3.48
CA TYR A 243 -0.95 -1.59 4.75
C TYR A 243 -0.72 -0.14 5.19
N GLY A 244 0.07 0.62 4.43
CA GLY A 244 0.26 2.05 4.62
C GLY A 244 -0.69 2.86 3.77
N TRP A 245 -1.06 4.05 4.24
CA TRP A 245 -1.78 5.04 3.43
C TRP A 245 -0.95 6.30 3.23
N LEU A 246 -0.77 6.71 1.97
CA LEU A 246 -0.06 7.93 1.62
C LEU A 246 -1.05 9.01 1.18
N VAL A 247 -1.08 10.13 1.90
CA VAL A 247 -1.86 11.33 1.59
C VAL A 247 -0.95 12.33 0.88
N SER A 248 -1.11 12.49 -0.43
CA SER A 248 -0.41 13.52 -1.21
C SER A 248 -1.35 14.70 -1.47
N GLY A 249 -1.09 15.82 -0.80
CA GLY A 249 -1.80 17.08 -1.05
C GLY A 249 -3.32 17.04 -0.86
N GLY A 250 -3.97 18.14 -1.29
CA GLY A 250 -5.42 18.29 -1.25
C GLY A 250 -5.99 18.61 0.13
N LYS A 251 -7.31 18.51 0.25
CA LYS A 251 -8.03 18.81 1.49
C LYS A 251 -8.19 17.57 2.36
N VAL A 252 -7.77 17.66 3.61
CA VAL A 252 -7.88 16.61 4.61
C VAL A 252 -8.84 17.05 5.71
N THR A 253 -9.79 16.20 6.06
CA THR A 253 -10.79 16.46 7.10
C THR A 253 -10.60 15.53 8.28
N ARG A 254 -11.07 15.94 9.46
CA ARG A 254 -11.15 15.07 10.65
C ARG A 254 -11.90 13.76 10.36
N ALA A 255 -12.98 13.84 9.57
CA ALA A 255 -13.76 12.67 9.18
C ALA A 255 -12.96 11.66 8.34
N LYS A 256 -12.14 12.14 7.41
CA LYS A 256 -11.27 11.29 6.58
C LYS A 256 -10.17 10.62 7.41
N LEU A 257 -9.63 11.32 8.40
CA LEU A 257 -8.56 10.80 9.26
C LEU A 257 -9.06 9.81 10.30
N PHE A 258 -10.11 10.18 11.03
CA PHE A 258 -10.55 9.48 12.24
C PHE A 258 -11.90 8.78 12.06
N TYR A 259 -12.99 9.53 11.86
CA TYR A 259 -14.33 8.95 11.81
C TYR A 259 -15.31 9.82 11.03
N ASP A 260 -15.95 9.25 10.00
CA ASP A 260 -17.02 9.87 9.24
C ASP A 260 -18.37 9.55 9.92
N LYS A 261 -18.95 10.56 10.58
CA LYS A 261 -20.25 10.44 11.25
C LYS A 261 -21.41 10.18 10.30
N GLN A 262 -21.39 10.73 9.08
CA GLN A 262 -22.50 10.54 8.14
C GLN A 262 -22.54 9.10 7.64
N LYS A 263 -21.36 8.52 7.42
CA LYS A 263 -21.22 7.13 6.96
C LYS A 263 -21.11 6.11 8.08
N GLN A 264 -20.91 6.57 9.32
CA GLN A 264 -20.56 5.73 10.47
C GLN A 264 -19.36 4.83 10.18
N GLN A 265 -18.31 5.40 9.58
CA GLN A 265 -17.13 4.66 9.10
C GLN A 265 -15.85 5.22 9.69
N ASN A 266 -14.93 4.33 10.06
CA ASN A 266 -13.60 4.73 10.49
C ASN A 266 -12.78 5.29 9.33
N GLY A 267 -12.00 6.32 9.62
CA GLY A 267 -11.07 6.96 8.70
C GLY A 267 -9.77 6.19 8.52
N ILE A 268 -8.85 6.78 7.77
CA ILE A 268 -7.61 6.11 7.33
C ILE A 268 -6.73 5.64 8.49
N ILE A 269 -6.71 6.33 9.63
CA ILE A 269 -5.85 6.00 10.78
C ILE A 269 -6.28 4.67 11.44
N LYS A 270 -7.54 4.25 11.32
CA LYS A 270 -7.99 2.98 11.92
C LYS A 270 -7.75 1.78 11.01
N ASN A 271 -7.64 2.02 9.70
CA ASN A 271 -7.67 0.98 8.68
C ASN A 271 -6.28 0.62 8.14
N HIS A 272 -5.22 1.27 8.64
CA HIS A 272 -3.84 1.14 8.16
C HIS A 272 -2.87 1.04 9.34
N ASP A 273 -1.71 0.46 9.09
CA ASP A 273 -0.64 0.31 10.10
C ASP A 273 0.15 1.61 10.24
N PHE A 274 0.20 2.42 9.18
CA PHE A 274 0.77 3.76 9.21
C PHE A 274 0.12 4.68 8.18
N THR A 275 0.13 5.98 8.46
CA THR A 275 -0.32 7.02 7.54
C THR A 275 0.80 8.01 7.31
N VAL A 276 1.04 8.35 6.05
CA VAL A 276 2.06 9.32 5.64
C VAL A 276 1.41 10.53 5.02
N PHE A 277 1.67 11.71 5.58
CA PHE A 277 1.36 12.98 4.96
C PHE A 277 2.54 13.42 4.10
N ASP A 278 2.44 13.14 2.81
CA ASP A 278 3.45 13.49 1.83
C ASP A 278 3.26 14.90 1.30
N GLU A 279 4.38 15.58 1.07
CA GLU A 279 4.44 16.99 0.74
C GLU A 279 3.50 17.81 1.65
N ILE A 280 3.68 17.66 2.97
CA ILE A 280 2.81 18.24 4.00
C ILE A 280 2.52 19.73 3.79
N GLN A 281 3.45 20.49 3.19
CA GLN A 281 3.27 21.89 2.80
C GLN A 281 2.13 22.15 1.79
N THR A 282 1.69 21.12 1.06
CA THR A 282 0.61 21.17 0.05
C THR A 282 -0.73 20.71 0.60
N ILE A 283 -0.76 20.13 1.80
CA ILE A 283 -1.96 19.61 2.42
C ILE A 283 -2.70 20.73 3.13
N ILE A 284 -3.99 20.84 2.85
CA ILE A 284 -4.88 21.81 3.48
C ILE A 284 -5.79 21.07 4.46
N PHE A 285 -5.56 21.28 5.75
CA PHE A 285 -6.44 20.78 6.79
C PHE A 285 -7.72 21.61 6.86
N GLN A 286 -8.88 20.96 6.68
CA GLN A 286 -10.17 21.59 6.95
C GLN A 286 -10.39 21.56 8.46
N GLU A 287 -10.68 22.72 9.03
CA GLU A 287 -10.81 22.93 10.48
C GLU A 287 -9.53 22.50 11.24
N PRO A 288 -8.39 23.18 11.01
CA PRO A 288 -7.09 22.76 11.55
C PRO A 288 -7.09 22.54 13.06
N ALA A 289 -7.78 23.39 13.82
CA ALA A 289 -7.85 23.28 15.27
C ALA A 289 -8.47 21.95 15.76
N GLU A 290 -9.51 21.44 15.07
CA GLU A 290 -10.12 20.16 15.42
C GLU A 290 -9.18 19.00 15.11
N ILE A 291 -8.52 19.04 13.95
CA ILE A 291 -7.56 18.02 13.54
C ILE A 291 -6.34 18.00 14.47
N GLN A 292 -5.82 19.16 14.85
CA GLN A 292 -4.72 19.30 15.81
C GLN A 292 -5.08 18.73 17.17
N ALA A 293 -6.25 19.09 17.72
CA ALA A 293 -6.68 18.57 19.00
C ALA A 293 -6.81 17.03 18.97
N ALA A 294 -7.38 16.50 17.88
CA ALA A 294 -7.53 15.07 17.69
C ALA A 294 -6.17 14.36 17.56
N LEU A 295 -5.28 14.87 16.71
CA LEU A 295 -3.94 14.34 16.51
C LEU A 295 -3.09 14.44 17.78
N LYS A 296 -3.15 15.54 18.52
CA LYS A 296 -2.40 15.70 19.77
C LYS A 296 -2.71 14.57 20.75
N ALA A 297 -4.00 14.36 21.05
CA ALA A 297 -4.42 13.29 21.96
C ALA A 297 -4.04 11.90 21.42
N TYR A 298 -4.23 11.70 20.11
CA TYR A 298 -3.95 10.43 19.44
C TYR A 298 -2.45 10.09 19.42
N LEU A 299 -1.59 11.02 19.05
CA LEU A 299 -0.14 10.79 18.95
C LEU A 299 0.50 10.54 20.32
N GLU A 300 -0.08 11.11 21.38
CA GLU A 300 0.36 10.86 22.77
C GLU A 300 -0.10 9.50 23.28
N SER A 301 -1.40 9.19 23.15
CA SER A 301 -2.03 8.08 23.88
C SER A 301 -2.52 6.92 23.01
N GLY A 302 -2.46 7.05 21.68
CA GLY A 302 -3.10 6.13 20.73
C GLY A 302 -4.62 6.31 20.67
N LYS A 303 -5.16 7.30 21.39
CA LYS A 303 -6.60 7.51 21.58
C LYS A 303 -7.00 8.95 21.39
N THR A 304 -8.22 9.17 20.93
CA THR A 304 -8.84 10.49 20.89
C THR A 304 -10.34 10.35 20.93
N THR A 305 -11.06 11.42 21.29
CA THR A 305 -12.53 11.40 21.31
C THR A 305 -13.05 12.29 20.20
N ILE A 306 -13.82 11.68 19.30
CA ILE A 306 -14.41 12.34 18.14
C ILE A 306 -15.92 12.26 18.29
N ASP A 307 -16.57 13.41 18.52
CA ASP A 307 -18.04 13.50 18.60
C ASP A 307 -18.67 12.46 19.57
N ASN A 308 -18.08 12.32 20.77
CA ASN A 308 -18.44 11.35 21.82
C ASN A 308 -18.13 9.87 21.53
N ASN A 309 -17.45 9.56 20.42
CA ASN A 309 -16.92 8.23 20.17
C ASN A 309 -15.44 8.19 20.54
N GLU A 310 -15.05 7.20 21.36
CA GLU A 310 -13.65 6.90 21.62
C GLU A 310 -13.04 6.25 20.35
N PHE A 311 -12.05 6.93 19.79
CA PHE A 311 -11.22 6.41 18.73
C PHE A 311 -9.92 5.90 19.33
N THR A 312 -9.52 4.68 19.01
CA THR A 312 -8.22 4.10 19.38
C THR A 312 -7.60 3.44 18.16
N SER A 313 -6.29 3.59 17.93
CA SER A 313 -5.56 2.88 16.87
C SER A 313 -4.08 2.73 17.20
N GLU A 314 -3.44 1.74 16.57
CA GLU A 314 -2.00 1.51 16.63
C GLU A 314 -1.24 2.11 15.43
N CYS A 315 -1.94 2.83 14.56
CA CYS A 315 -1.38 3.39 13.33
C CYS A 315 -0.28 4.43 13.61
N GLY A 316 0.91 4.22 13.06
CA GLY A 316 2.00 5.21 13.06
C GLY A 316 1.69 6.42 12.17
N LEU A 317 2.34 7.55 12.44
CA LEU A 317 2.17 8.77 11.63
C LEU A 317 3.52 9.28 11.12
N MET A 318 3.59 9.58 9.83
CA MET A 318 4.75 10.23 9.23
C MET A 318 4.40 11.54 8.54
N LEU A 319 5.17 12.59 8.81
CA LEU A 319 5.14 13.84 8.07
C LEU A 319 6.34 13.91 7.14
N MET A 320 6.10 14.11 5.85
CA MET A 320 7.18 14.32 4.88
C MET A 320 7.11 15.72 4.31
N GLY A 321 8.20 16.46 4.48
CA GLY A 321 8.38 17.81 3.99
C GLY A 321 9.58 17.95 3.08
N ASN A 322 9.57 19.01 2.27
CA ASN A 322 10.69 19.35 1.41
C ASN A 322 11.50 20.51 2.00
N ILE A 323 12.81 20.32 2.15
CA ILE A 323 13.72 21.40 2.55
C ILE A 323 14.12 22.21 1.31
N PRO A 324 13.87 23.54 1.28
CA PRO A 324 14.29 24.37 0.17
C PRO A 324 15.80 24.54 0.16
N LEU A 325 16.40 24.41 -1.02
CA LEU A 325 17.85 24.53 -1.22
C LEU A 325 18.19 25.79 -2.03
N SER A 326 19.32 26.40 -1.67
CA SER A 326 19.98 27.45 -2.46
C SER A 326 20.59 26.90 -3.75
N ALA A 327 21.08 27.79 -4.62
CA ALA A 327 21.79 27.41 -5.85
C ALA A 327 22.99 26.48 -5.59
N ASN A 328 23.62 26.60 -4.40
CA ASN A 328 24.76 25.76 -3.99
C ASN A 328 24.32 24.44 -3.31
N ARG A 329 23.04 24.06 -3.40
CA ARG A 329 22.46 22.85 -2.77
C ARG A 329 22.53 22.83 -1.24
N LEU A 330 22.67 23.98 -0.60
CA LEU A 330 22.60 24.13 0.85
C LEU A 330 21.20 24.56 1.28
N PRO A 331 20.67 24.07 2.42
CA PRO A 331 19.40 24.56 2.97
C PRO A 331 19.37 26.09 3.07
N ILE A 332 18.27 26.70 2.64
CA ILE A 332 18.11 28.16 2.66
C ILE A 332 17.97 28.69 4.09
N SER A 333 17.27 27.95 4.95
CA SER A 333 17.07 28.27 6.36
C SER A 333 17.79 27.25 7.24
N PRO A 334 18.40 27.68 8.36
CA PRO A 334 18.86 26.76 9.40
C PRO A 334 17.70 26.11 10.16
N ASN A 335 16.48 26.67 10.08
CA ASN A 335 15.28 26.06 10.66
C ASN A 335 14.53 25.24 9.59
N TYR A 336 14.64 23.92 9.65
CA TYR A 336 14.00 23.04 8.67
C TYR A 336 12.48 22.96 8.81
N PHE A 337 11.94 23.35 9.96
CA PHE A 337 10.50 23.33 10.24
C PHE A 337 9.73 24.51 9.63
N ASP A 338 10.43 25.52 9.09
CA ASP A 338 9.79 26.70 8.46
C ASP A 338 8.84 26.33 7.30
N SER A 339 9.06 25.14 6.70
CA SER A 339 8.26 24.63 5.58
C SER A 339 7.04 23.82 6.01
N LEU A 340 6.90 23.49 7.30
CA LEU A 340 5.73 22.79 7.80
C LEU A 340 4.52 23.75 7.91
N PRO A 341 3.28 23.23 7.82
CA PRO A 341 2.10 24.04 8.03
C PRO A 341 2.14 24.69 9.43
N CYS A 342 1.80 25.97 9.53
CA CYS A 342 1.72 26.68 10.81
C CYS A 342 0.77 26.02 11.82
N ASN A 343 -0.12 25.17 11.32
CA ASN A 343 -1.16 24.49 12.10
C ASN A 343 -0.84 23.00 12.28
N PHE A 344 0.42 22.59 12.41
CA PHE A 344 0.79 21.21 12.73
C PHE A 344 1.64 21.11 13.99
#